data_AF-A0A336LJE2-F1
#
_entry.id   AF-A0A336LJE2-F1
#
_cell.length_a   1.000
_cell.length_b   1.000
_cell.length_c   1.000
_cell.angle_alpha   90.00
_cell.angle_beta   90.00
_cell.angle_gamma   90.00
#
_symmetry.space_group_name_H-M   'P 1'
#
loop_
_entity.id
_entity.type
_entity.pdbx_description
1 polymer ?
#
loop_
_entity_poly.entity_id
_entity_poly.type
_entity_poly.pdbx_seq_one_letter_code
_entity_poly.pdbx_strand_id
1 'polypeptide(L)' 'MAQAAPVTTSTLLPLELVDKCIGSRIHIIMKNDKEMVGTLLGFDDFVNMLLEDV' A
#
# COMPACT_ATOMS: atom_id res chain seq x y z
N MET A 1 -19.48 7.53 -29.59
CA MET A 1 -20.06 7.46 -28.23
C MET A 1 -19.09 6.67 -27.36
N ALA A 2 -18.02 7.31 -26.86
CA ALA A 2 -17.03 6.65 -26.00
C ALA A 2 -17.45 6.86 -24.54
N GLN A 3 -17.80 5.78 -23.85
CA GLN A 3 -18.15 5.79 -22.44
C GLN A 3 -16.89 6.10 -21.64
N ALA A 4 -16.82 7.31 -21.06
CA ALA A 4 -15.86 7.61 -20.01
C ALA A 4 -16.24 6.78 -18.79
N ALA A 5 -15.41 5.80 -18.42
CA ALA A 5 -15.55 5.10 -17.16
C ALA A 5 -15.56 6.14 -16.02
N PRO A 6 -16.46 6.01 -15.02
CA PRO A 6 -16.48 6.93 -13.91
C PRO A 6 -15.13 6.82 -13.20
N VAL A 7 -14.31 7.87 -13.29
CA VAL A 7 -13.17 8.07 -12.40
C VAL A 7 -13.79 8.25 -11.02
N THR A 8 -13.95 7.13 -10.32
CA THR A 8 -14.38 7.13 -8.94
C THR A 8 -13.24 7.80 -8.21
N THR A 9 -13.40 9.08 -7.89
CA THR A 9 -12.60 9.77 -6.87
C THR A 9 -12.97 9.13 -5.55
N SER A 10 -12.68 7.84 -5.41
CA SER A 10 -12.77 7.13 -4.16
C SER A 10 -11.73 7.80 -3.28
N THR A 11 -12.20 8.62 -2.35
CA THR A 11 -11.40 9.12 -1.22
C THR A 11 -11.06 7.92 -0.34
N LEU A 12 -10.30 6.96 -0.89
CA LEU A 12 -9.79 5.81 -0.18
C LEU A 12 -8.90 6.37 0.91
N LEU A 13 -9.23 6.02 2.15
CA LEU A 13 -8.37 6.39 3.25
C LEU A 13 -7.00 5.75 3.01
N PRO A 14 -5.89 6.43 3.34
CA PRO A 14 -4.55 5.88 3.16
C PRO A 14 -4.41 4.49 3.78
N LEU A 15 -5.06 4.27 4.93
CA LEU A 15 -5.09 2.99 5.63
C LEU A 15 -5.85 1.91 4.85
N GLU A 16 -6.97 2.24 4.19
CA GLU A 16 -7.70 1.28 3.34
C GLU A 16 -6.89 0.89 2.10
N LEU A 17 -6.07 1.80 1.57
CA LEU A 17 -5.18 1.46 0.47
C LEU A 17 -4.09 0.49 0.92
N VAL A 18 -3.51 0.68 2.10
CA VAL A 18 -2.50 -0.22 2.69
C VAL A 18 -3.12 -1.59 3.00
N ASP A 19 -4.34 -1.61 3.54
CA ASP A 19 -5.09 -2.84 3.81
C ASP A 19 -5.31 -3.67 2.54
N LYS A 20 -5.69 -3.03 1.43
CA LYS A 20 -5.83 -3.70 0.13
C LYS A 20 -4.52 -4.24 -0.44
N CYS A 21 -3.37 -3.74 0.03
CA CYS A 21 -2.05 -4.19 -0.40
C CYS A 21 -1.50 -5.33 0.47
N ILE A 22 -2.21 -5.77 1.52
CA ILE A 22 -1.81 -6.94 2.33
C ILE A 22 -1.78 -8.19 1.43
N GLY A 23 -0.73 -8.99 1.55
CA GLY A 23 -0.44 -10.16 0.73
C GLY A 23 0.17 -9.84 -0.64
N SER A 24 0.35 -8.56 -0.98
CA SER A 24 1.04 -8.14 -2.20
C SER A 24 2.48 -7.70 -1.91
N ARG A 25 3.36 -7.83 -2.92
CA ARG A 25 4.72 -7.30 -2.87
C ARG A 25 4.68 -5.77 -2.96
N ILE A 26 5.13 -5.10 -1.92
CA ILE A 26 5.19 -3.64 -1.81
C ILE A 26 6.64 -3.15 -1.81
N HIS A 27 6.82 -1.90 -2.24
CA HIS A 27 8.11 -1.21 -2.15
C HIS A 27 8.01 -0.10 -1.11
N ILE A 28 8.79 -0.21 -0.04
CA ILE A 28 8.83 0.76 1.05
C ILE A 28 10.05 1.64 0.89
N ILE A 29 9.81 2.94 0.84
CA ILE A 29 10.85 3.98 0.82
C ILE A 29 10.87 4.63 2.20
N MET A 30 11.93 4.38 2.96
CA MET A 30 12.17 4.98 4.26
C MET A 30 13.01 6.26 4.12
N LYS A 31 13.05 7.04 5.21
CA LYS A 31 13.97 8.18 5.31
C LYS A 31 15.43 7.70 5.29
N ASN A 32 16.34 8.54 4.80
CA ASN A 32 17.77 8.25 4.58
C ASN A 32 18.06 7.31 3.40
N ASP A 33 17.25 7.40 2.33
CA ASP A 33 17.48 6.64 1.08
C ASP A 33 17.54 5.13 1.29
N LYS A 34 16.86 4.64 2.33
CA LYS A 34 16.70 3.22 2.60
C LYS A 34 15.43 2.74 1.93
N GLU A 35 15.57 1.79 1.04
CA GLU A 35 14.45 1.18 0.35
C GLU A 35 14.45 -0.34 0.58
N MET A 36 13.26 -0.92 0.65
CA MET A 36 13.07 -2.35 0.90
C MET A 36 11.83 -2.84 0.18
N VAL A 37 11.94 -4.00 -0.45
CA VAL A 37 10.85 -4.66 -1.17
C VAL A 37 10.51 -5.93 -0.42
N GLY A 38 9.24 -6.12 -0.09
CA GLY A 38 8.79 -7.32 0.60
C GLY A 38 7.28 -7.48 0.49
N THR A 39 6.78 -8.62 0.94
CA THR A 39 5.34 -8.90 0.97
C THR A 39 4.75 -8.34 2.26
N LEU A 40 3.75 -7.45 2.16
CA LEU A 40 3.10 -6.89 3.34
C LEU A 40 2.21 -7.95 3.99
N LEU A 41 2.56 -8.44 5.18
CA LEU A 41 1.73 -9.38 5.93
C LEU A 41 0.66 -8.66 6.77
N GLY A 42 0.92 -7.43 7.20
CA GLY A 42 -0.02 -6.64 7.99
C GLY A 42 0.59 -5.32 8.45
N PHE A 43 -0.25 -4.48 9.06
CA PHE A 43 0.15 -3.22 9.67
C PHE A 43 -0.65 -2.97 10.97
N ASP A 44 -0.20 -2.06 11.82
CA ASP A 44 -0.91 -1.64 13.04
C ASP A 44 -1.40 -0.18 12.96
N ASP A 45 -2.12 0.29 13.99
CA ASP A 45 -2.60 1.68 14.09
C ASP A 45 -1.48 2.74 14.07
N PHE A 46 -0.22 2.34 14.33
CA PHE A 46 0.96 3.20 14.28
C PHE A 46 1.73 3.10 12.96
N VAL A 47 1.21 2.36 11.97
CA VAL A 47 1.82 2.14 10.65
C VAL A 47 3.14 1.37 10.74
N ASN A 48 3.32 0.56 11.79
CA ASN A 48 4.38 -0.46 11.79
C ASN A 48 3.96 -1.58 10.84
N MET A 49 4.76 -1.83 9.80
CA MET A 49 4.47 -2.82 8.77
C MET A 49 5.22 -4.12 9.07
N LEU A 50 4.51 -5.25 9.00
CA LEU A 50 5.10 -6.58 9.03
C LEU A 50 5.36 -7.03 7.59
N LEU A 51 6.62 -7.32 7.27
CA LEU A 51 7.02 -7.78 5.94
C LEU A 51 7.60 -9.19 5.98
N GLU A 52 7.31 -9.95 4.94
CA GLU A 52 7.91 -11.24 4.62
C GLU A 52 8.80 -11.12 3.38
N ASP A 53 9.87 -11.91 3.31
CA ASP A 53 10.77 -11.98 2.16
C ASP A 53 11.41 -10.62 1.79
N VAL A 54 11.96 -9.92 2.81
CA VAL A 54 12.64 -8.60 2.75
C VAL A 54 14.16 -8.71 2.67
#